data_AF-A0A317WBT8-F1
#
_entry.id   AF-A0A317WBT8-F1
#
_cell.length_a   1.000
_cell.length_b   1.000
_cell.length_c   1.000
_cell.angle_alpha   90.00
_cell.angle_beta   90.00
_cell.angle_gamma   90.00
#
_symmetry.space_group_name_H-M   'P 1'
#
loop_
_entity.id
_entity.type
_entity.pdbx_description
1 polymer ?
#
loop_
_entity_poly.entity_id
_entity_poly.type
_entity_poly.pdbx_seq_one_letter_code
_entity_poly.pdbx_strand_id
1 'polypeptide(L)'
;MIELIDCLTGPKRRPEDLYTLQPGRIIRGSRWSRWSFRILEHIGGGKLEHQRSIQFKAEVIPNDDRDASDKAPPPPQWAVIKIGRRNQWYNSKMTPMKSERLFYGLKSICEAQCFRKSYELISYGTLALEWMDTTLDRIPYKGYKKQFPLLLAVLKTLLQSCVVLDGLQHVHTDINPTHIYVSNYNSNNPIVKLGSLGNVHPTGSNPPGEVTTRAPETHFYEFCTSASQLWSVGATLLSWINPFLLNYARCPTPEMIPALCMSKLKRLFPEWYIPDPGQLELNNVVKVDLDCIAPFETQLTSLGVPREITDVLALMMIIDPKKRPSAKEVLESREMRKLERFVEEQREVGSDALHPLVLD
;
A
#
# COMPACT_ATOMS: atom_id res chain seq x y z
N MET A 1 -0.32 -17.04 -23.11
CA MET A 1 0.69 -16.73 -22.05
C MET A 1 2.14 -16.99 -22.52
N ILE A 2 2.41 -17.11 -23.83
CA ILE A 2 3.75 -17.43 -24.39
C ILE A 2 4.33 -16.28 -25.26
N GLU A 3 3.54 -15.28 -25.69
CA GLU A 3 4.04 -14.23 -26.60
C GLU A 3 4.77 -13.05 -25.96
N LEU A 4 4.95 -13.02 -24.63
CA LEU A 4 5.60 -11.89 -23.94
C LEU A 4 7.13 -12.03 -23.78
N ILE A 5 7.73 -13.09 -24.34
CA ILE A 5 9.14 -13.44 -24.09
C ILE A 5 10.10 -12.90 -25.16
N ASP A 6 9.65 -12.64 -26.39
CA ASP A 6 10.56 -12.32 -27.51
C ASP A 6 11.04 -10.86 -27.60
N CYS A 7 10.56 -9.96 -26.74
CA CYS A 7 11.06 -8.57 -26.71
C CYS A 7 12.38 -8.38 -25.91
N LEU A 8 13.02 -9.44 -25.42
CA LEU A 8 14.07 -9.37 -24.40
C LEU A 8 15.53 -9.53 -24.89
N THR A 9 15.80 -9.61 -26.19
CA THR A 9 17.16 -9.86 -26.75
C THR A 9 17.84 -8.63 -27.36
N GLY A 10 17.52 -7.42 -26.88
CA GLY A 10 18.28 -6.22 -27.22
C GLY A 10 19.72 -6.24 -26.67
N PRO A 11 20.68 -5.52 -27.30
CA PRO A 11 22.06 -5.49 -26.86
C PRO A 11 22.17 -5.08 -25.39
N LYS A 12 22.91 -5.88 -24.61
CA LYS A 12 23.23 -5.64 -23.19
C LYS A 12 24.05 -4.36 -23.06
N ARG A 13 23.41 -3.18 -23.10
CA ARG A 13 24.05 -1.94 -22.66
C ARG A 13 24.47 -2.14 -21.21
N ARG A 14 25.76 -1.94 -20.92
CA ARG A 14 26.23 -1.93 -19.53
C ARG A 14 25.41 -0.86 -18.82
N PRO A 15 24.71 -1.19 -17.72
CA PRO A 15 24.06 -0.17 -16.91
C PRO A 15 25.18 0.74 -16.41
N GLU A 16 25.27 1.95 -16.96
CA GLU A 16 25.90 3.07 -16.28
C GLU A 16 25.35 3.12 -14.85
N ASP A 17 26.08 3.66 -13.87
CA ASP A 17 25.66 3.65 -12.48
C ASP A 17 24.39 4.51 -12.27
N LEU A 18 23.24 3.90 -12.56
CA LEU A 18 21.87 4.41 -12.41
C LEU A 18 21.56 4.81 -10.95
N TYR A 19 22.46 4.48 -10.03
CA TYR A 19 22.46 4.92 -8.63
C TYR A 19 22.84 6.39 -8.45
N THR A 20 23.30 7.06 -9.52
CA THR A 20 23.74 8.46 -9.51
C THR A 20 23.01 9.28 -10.58
N LEU A 21 21.73 8.99 -10.83
CA LEU A 21 20.92 9.83 -11.72
C LEU A 21 20.82 11.24 -11.14
N GLN A 22 21.48 12.19 -11.80
CA GLN A 22 21.43 13.59 -11.46
C GLN A 22 20.15 14.23 -12.02
N PRO A 23 19.60 15.26 -11.34
CA PRO A 23 18.59 16.15 -11.92
C PRO A 23 18.97 16.62 -13.33
N GLY A 24 18.00 16.72 -14.23
CA GLY A 24 18.16 17.08 -15.64
C GLY A 24 18.52 15.92 -16.56
N ARG A 25 18.97 14.77 -16.03
CA ARG A 25 19.31 13.60 -16.85
C ARG A 25 18.06 13.03 -17.52
N ILE A 26 18.15 12.74 -18.82
CA ILE A 26 17.07 12.12 -19.59
C ILE A 26 17.30 10.62 -19.71
N ILE A 27 16.29 9.84 -19.30
CA ILE A 27 16.21 8.40 -19.53
C ILE A 27 15.27 8.18 -20.70
N ARG A 28 15.78 7.66 -21.80
CA ARG A 28 14.93 7.24 -22.92
C ARG A 28 14.13 6.02 -22.49
N GLY A 29 12.85 5.98 -22.82
CA GLY A 29 12.04 4.78 -22.68
C GLY A 29 12.57 3.62 -23.52
N SER A 30 11.85 2.51 -23.52
CA SER A 30 12.15 1.36 -24.39
C SER A 30 12.17 1.78 -25.87
N ARG A 31 12.70 0.90 -26.73
CA ARG A 31 12.67 1.12 -28.19
C ARG A 31 11.25 1.40 -28.70
N TRP A 32 10.22 0.93 -28.00
CA TRP A 32 8.81 1.11 -28.37
C TRP A 32 8.11 2.22 -27.57
N SER A 33 8.83 2.93 -26.71
CA SER A 33 8.27 4.03 -25.93
C SER A 33 7.82 5.20 -26.79
N ARG A 34 6.76 5.86 -26.31
CA ARG A 34 6.36 7.20 -26.75
C ARG A 34 6.99 8.29 -25.91
N TRP A 35 7.70 7.93 -24.83
CA TRP A 35 8.13 8.85 -23.81
C TRP A 35 9.63 8.71 -23.49
N SER A 36 10.21 9.83 -23.11
CA SER A 36 11.47 9.94 -22.39
C SER A 36 11.20 10.57 -21.04
N PHE A 37 12.10 10.39 -20.08
CA PHE A 37 11.88 10.81 -18.70
C PHE A 37 13.05 11.66 -18.22
N ARG A 38 12.81 12.95 -17.96
CA ARG A 38 13.82 13.85 -17.38
C ARG A 38 13.73 13.79 -15.86
N ILE A 39 14.79 13.30 -15.24
CA ILE A 39 14.89 13.21 -13.78
C ILE A 39 14.86 14.60 -13.18
N LEU A 40 14.01 14.82 -12.18
CA LEU A 40 13.90 16.08 -11.46
C LEU A 40 14.57 15.97 -10.10
N GLU A 41 14.18 14.98 -9.33
CA GLU A 41 14.64 14.82 -7.95
C GLU A 41 14.56 13.38 -7.47
N HIS A 42 15.39 13.07 -6.48
CA HIS A 42 15.33 11.82 -5.73
C HIS A 42 14.22 11.92 -4.68
N ILE A 43 13.29 10.96 -4.68
CA ILE A 43 12.09 11.01 -3.80
C ILE A 43 12.04 9.87 -2.77
N GLY A 44 12.90 8.86 -2.90
CA GLY A 44 12.94 7.76 -1.94
C GLY A 44 13.85 6.61 -2.35
N GLY A 45 14.22 5.79 -1.37
CA GLY A 45 15.06 4.61 -1.56
C GLY A 45 16.55 4.91 -1.80
N GLY A 46 17.43 4.09 -1.24
CA GLY A 46 18.89 4.07 -1.42
C GLY A 46 19.74 5.16 -0.74
N LYS A 47 20.05 5.01 0.56
CA LYS A 47 21.41 5.26 1.13
C LYS A 47 21.92 4.13 2.08
N LEU A 48 21.06 3.19 2.50
CA LEU A 48 21.40 2.08 3.41
C LEU A 48 21.31 0.70 2.73
N GLU A 49 22.04 -0.31 3.24
CA GLU A 49 22.16 -1.66 2.68
C GLU A 49 20.83 -2.42 2.49
N HIS A 50 19.75 -2.08 3.19
CA HIS A 50 18.50 -2.85 3.15
C HIS A 50 17.44 -2.34 2.15
N GLN A 51 17.63 -1.18 1.52
CA GLN A 51 16.63 -0.60 0.61
C GLN A 51 16.70 -1.21 -0.80
N ARG A 52 15.62 -1.90 -1.22
CA ARG A 52 15.56 -2.74 -2.43
C ARG A 52 15.47 -2.00 -3.77
N SER A 53 15.09 -0.72 -3.77
CA SER A 53 14.97 0.12 -4.96
C SER A 53 15.19 1.60 -4.65
N ILE A 54 15.49 2.39 -5.68
CA ILE A 54 15.61 3.86 -5.65
C ILE A 54 14.50 4.44 -6.52
N GLN A 55 13.94 5.57 -6.10
CA GLN A 55 12.84 6.25 -6.76
C GLN A 55 13.19 7.70 -7.04
N PHE A 56 12.87 8.14 -8.25
CA PHE A 56 13.02 9.52 -8.70
C PHE A 56 11.68 10.04 -9.23
N LYS A 57 11.41 11.32 -9.01
CA LYS A 57 10.39 12.03 -9.77
C LYS A 57 10.97 12.43 -11.11
N ALA A 58 10.19 12.27 -12.17
CA ALA A 58 10.59 12.65 -13.51
C ALA A 58 9.47 13.38 -14.25
N GLU A 59 9.86 14.32 -15.09
CA GLU A 59 9.04 14.89 -16.15
C GLU A 59 8.96 13.92 -17.32
N VAL A 60 7.76 13.73 -17.86
CA VAL A 60 7.54 12.91 -19.04
C VAL A 60 7.64 13.79 -20.28
N ILE A 61 8.55 13.43 -21.18
CA ILE A 61 8.82 14.13 -22.43
C ILE A 61 8.30 13.25 -23.58
N PRO A 62 7.29 13.69 -24.35
CA PRO A 62 6.89 12.97 -25.55
C PRO A 62 8.04 12.90 -26.57
N ASN A 63 8.20 11.75 -27.23
CA ASN A 63 9.19 11.58 -28.28
C ASN A 63 8.61 12.13 -29.60
N ASP A 64 9.26 13.13 -30.20
CA ASP A 64 8.80 13.81 -31.42
C ASP A 64 8.77 12.90 -32.67
N ASP A 65 9.50 11.79 -32.66
CA ASP A 65 9.73 10.92 -33.83
C ASP A 65 8.57 9.96 -34.18
N ARG A 66 7.41 10.04 -33.52
CA ARG A 66 6.28 9.14 -33.81
C ARG A 66 5.03 9.93 -34.07
N ASP A 67 4.47 9.68 -35.25
CA ASP A 67 3.17 10.19 -35.71
C ASP A 67 2.22 10.31 -34.52
N ALA A 68 2.00 11.55 -34.12
CA ALA A 68 0.95 11.95 -33.22
C ALA A 68 -0.36 11.67 -33.94
N SER A 69 -0.76 10.40 -34.02
CA SER A 69 -2.12 10.07 -34.41
C SER A 69 -3.02 10.81 -33.42
N ASP A 70 -3.89 11.70 -33.93
CA ASP A 70 -4.78 12.60 -33.16
C ASP A 70 -5.69 11.89 -32.13
N LYS A 71 -5.61 10.56 -32.00
CA LYS A 71 -6.41 9.73 -31.11
C LYS A 71 -5.69 9.29 -29.83
N ALA A 72 -4.39 9.56 -29.68
CA ALA A 72 -3.69 9.21 -28.45
C ALA A 72 -4.00 10.22 -27.33
N PRO A 73 -4.25 9.77 -26.08
CA PRO A 73 -4.40 10.68 -24.96
C PRO A 73 -3.10 11.47 -24.74
N PRO A 74 -3.18 12.71 -24.22
CA PRO A 74 -2.00 13.51 -23.92
C PRO A 74 -1.09 12.75 -22.94
N PRO A 75 0.25 12.90 -23.06
CA PRO A 75 1.17 12.27 -22.14
C PRO A 75 0.89 12.74 -20.70
N PRO A 76 1.03 11.86 -19.70
CA PRO A 76 1.03 12.31 -18.31
C PRO A 76 2.17 13.30 -18.11
N GLN A 77 2.02 14.29 -17.22
CA GLN A 77 3.08 15.27 -16.98
C GLN A 77 4.24 14.70 -16.16
N TRP A 78 3.93 13.85 -15.18
CA TRP A 78 4.87 13.37 -14.17
C TRP A 78 4.88 11.85 -14.10
N ALA A 79 6.05 11.28 -13.83
CA ALA A 79 6.23 9.86 -13.55
C ALA A 79 7.15 9.64 -12.34
N VAL A 80 7.04 8.45 -11.74
CA VAL A 80 8.03 7.90 -10.82
C VAL A 80 8.91 6.93 -11.57
N ILE A 81 10.22 7.20 -11.58
CA ILE A 81 11.22 6.24 -12.08
C ILE A 81 11.72 5.41 -10.91
N LYS A 82 11.37 4.12 -10.91
CA LYS A 82 11.79 3.16 -9.90
C LYS A 82 12.87 2.25 -10.45
N ILE A 83 14.00 2.17 -9.77
CA ILE A 83 15.18 1.41 -10.18
C ILE A 83 15.49 0.36 -9.11
N GLY A 84 15.41 -0.91 -9.47
CA GLY A 84 15.75 -2.03 -8.58
C GLY A 84 17.26 -2.19 -8.45
N ARG A 85 17.74 -2.91 -7.42
CA ARG A 85 19.18 -3.10 -7.26
C ARG A 85 19.82 -4.05 -8.28
N ARG A 86 21.07 -3.77 -8.67
CA ARG A 86 21.88 -4.52 -9.65
C ARG A 86 22.02 -6.01 -9.31
N ASN A 87 22.22 -6.33 -8.04
CA ASN A 87 22.32 -7.73 -7.58
C ASN A 87 20.97 -8.50 -7.66
N GLN A 88 19.85 -7.80 -7.81
CA GLN A 88 18.52 -8.41 -7.99
C GLN A 88 18.19 -8.68 -9.47
N TRP A 89 19.00 -8.21 -10.41
CA TRP A 89 18.70 -8.35 -11.84
C TRP A 89 19.09 -9.74 -12.37
N TYR A 90 20.18 -10.31 -11.88
CA TYR A 90 20.79 -11.53 -12.43
C TYR A 90 20.48 -12.80 -11.63
N ASN A 91 19.86 -12.70 -10.46
CA ASN A 91 19.50 -13.88 -9.68
C ASN A 91 18.34 -14.62 -10.37
N SER A 92 18.40 -15.94 -10.53
CA SER A 92 17.34 -16.74 -11.18
C SER A 92 16.05 -16.78 -10.37
N LYS A 93 16.12 -16.48 -9.06
CA LYS A 93 14.96 -16.37 -8.18
C LYS A 93 14.07 -15.18 -8.56
N MET A 94 12.76 -15.31 -8.31
CA MET A 94 11.82 -14.21 -8.42
C MET A 94 12.22 -13.13 -7.41
N THR A 95 12.61 -11.95 -7.89
CA THR A 95 12.93 -10.80 -7.04
C THR A 95 11.75 -9.86 -6.95
N PRO A 96 11.65 -9.01 -5.91
CA PRO A 96 10.53 -8.09 -5.78
C PRO A 96 10.34 -7.19 -7.01
N MET A 97 11.41 -6.73 -7.66
CA MET A 97 11.30 -5.95 -8.89
C MET A 97 10.75 -6.76 -10.07
N LYS A 98 11.15 -8.04 -10.20
CA LYS A 98 10.60 -8.93 -11.24
C LYS A 98 9.12 -9.21 -10.99
N SER A 99 8.75 -9.46 -9.74
CA SER A 99 7.37 -9.67 -9.32
C SER A 99 6.53 -8.42 -9.64
N GLU A 100 6.97 -7.25 -9.21
CA GLU A 100 6.28 -5.99 -9.43
C GLU A 100 6.06 -5.69 -10.91
N ARG A 101 7.07 -5.92 -11.75
CA ARG A 101 6.94 -5.81 -13.21
C ARG A 101 5.89 -6.78 -13.77
N LEU A 102 5.93 -8.04 -13.32
CA LEU A 102 5.01 -9.06 -13.79
C LEU A 102 3.57 -8.66 -13.47
N PHE A 103 3.29 -8.24 -12.24
CA PHE A 103 1.94 -7.84 -11.82
C PHE A 103 1.43 -6.60 -12.56
N TYR A 104 2.24 -5.56 -12.73
CA TYR A 104 1.82 -4.40 -13.53
C TYR A 104 1.58 -4.72 -15.00
N GLY A 105 2.13 -5.83 -15.53
CA GLY A 105 1.86 -6.32 -16.87
C GLY A 105 0.58 -7.14 -17.01
N LEU A 106 -0.07 -7.53 -15.90
CA LEU A 106 -1.32 -8.27 -15.94
C LEU A 106 -2.48 -7.34 -16.29
N LYS A 107 -3.35 -7.76 -17.21
CA LYS A 107 -4.51 -6.98 -17.68
C LYS A 107 -5.42 -6.54 -16.52
N SER A 108 -5.76 -7.45 -15.62
CA SER A 108 -6.61 -7.18 -14.47
C SER A 108 -6.02 -6.15 -13.50
N ILE A 109 -4.69 -6.05 -13.41
CA ILE A 109 -4.00 -5.05 -12.59
C ILE A 109 -3.91 -3.72 -13.34
N CYS A 110 -3.56 -3.73 -14.63
CA CYS A 110 -3.35 -2.48 -15.38
C CYS A 110 -4.65 -1.72 -15.65
N GLU A 111 -5.78 -2.41 -15.77
CA GLU A 111 -7.11 -1.82 -15.99
C GLU A 111 -7.78 -1.38 -14.68
N ALA A 112 -7.38 -1.97 -13.55
CA ALA A 112 -7.98 -1.69 -12.26
C ALA A 112 -7.55 -0.32 -11.70
N GLN A 113 -8.54 0.50 -11.31
CA GLN A 113 -8.29 1.84 -10.78
C GLN A 113 -7.64 1.83 -9.39
N CYS A 114 -7.73 0.71 -8.67
CA CYS A 114 -7.19 0.57 -7.33
C CYS A 114 -5.66 0.38 -7.28
N PHE A 115 -5.01 0.15 -8.43
CA PHE A 115 -3.55 0.06 -8.53
C PHE A 115 -2.94 1.27 -9.23
N ARG A 116 -1.71 1.61 -8.83
CA ARG A 116 -0.90 2.61 -9.52
C ARG A 116 -0.63 2.16 -10.95
N LYS A 117 -0.79 3.04 -11.94
CA LYS A 117 -0.53 2.66 -13.33
C LYS A 117 0.96 2.48 -13.57
N SER A 118 1.31 1.48 -14.38
CA SER A 118 2.63 1.40 -15.00
C SER A 118 2.57 2.09 -16.35
N TYR A 119 3.39 3.12 -16.53
CA TYR A 119 3.52 3.81 -17.80
C TYR A 119 4.41 3.02 -18.74
N GLU A 120 5.54 2.53 -18.24
CA GLU A 120 6.48 1.80 -19.06
C GLU A 120 7.47 0.93 -18.29
N LEU A 121 7.85 -0.19 -18.91
CA LEU A 121 9.06 -0.92 -18.59
C LEU A 121 10.25 -0.35 -19.41
N ILE A 122 11.09 0.48 -18.77
CA ILE A 122 12.26 1.09 -19.43
C ILE A 122 13.37 0.05 -19.64
N SER A 123 13.63 -0.76 -18.61
CA SER A 123 14.66 -1.81 -18.63
C SER A 123 14.29 -2.94 -17.68
N TYR A 124 15.08 -4.02 -17.64
CA TYR A 124 14.84 -5.13 -16.72
C TYR A 124 14.75 -4.70 -15.24
N GLY A 125 15.47 -3.65 -14.87
CA GLY A 125 15.54 -3.13 -13.51
C GLY A 125 14.89 -1.77 -13.32
N THR A 126 14.18 -1.24 -14.31
CA THR A 126 13.67 0.14 -14.29
C THR A 126 12.22 0.21 -14.77
N LEU A 127 11.35 0.77 -13.93
CA LEU A 127 9.93 1.00 -14.21
C LEU A 127 9.64 2.51 -14.19
N ALA A 128 8.83 2.98 -15.15
CA ALA A 128 8.15 4.26 -15.09
C ALA A 128 6.71 4.02 -14.62
N LEU A 129 6.35 4.63 -13.50
CA LEU A 129 5.07 4.42 -12.83
C LEU A 129 4.36 5.78 -12.69
N GLU A 130 3.03 5.75 -12.54
CA GLU A 130 2.21 6.93 -12.31
C GLU A 130 2.69 7.73 -11.10
N TRP A 131 2.77 9.05 -11.27
CA TRP A 131 3.05 9.97 -10.17
C TRP A 131 1.80 10.18 -9.32
N MET A 132 1.98 10.20 -8.00
CA MET A 132 0.96 10.51 -7.00
C MET A 132 1.58 11.48 -6.00
N ASP A 133 0.79 12.42 -5.46
CA ASP A 133 1.31 13.58 -4.73
C ASP A 133 2.02 13.20 -3.42
N THR A 134 1.48 12.20 -2.72
CA THR A 134 2.01 11.74 -1.44
C THR A 134 1.65 10.26 -1.19
N THR A 135 2.10 9.74 -0.06
CA THR A 135 1.71 8.46 0.52
C THR A 135 0.92 8.67 1.81
N LEU A 136 0.14 7.66 2.22
CA LEU A 136 -0.77 7.77 3.37
C LEU A 136 -0.02 8.00 4.69
N ASP A 137 1.16 7.42 4.87
CA ASP A 137 2.02 7.63 6.05
C ASP A 137 2.43 9.09 6.27
N ARG A 138 2.46 9.89 5.21
CA ARG A 138 2.79 11.33 5.26
C ARG A 138 1.58 12.21 5.58
N ILE A 139 0.38 11.65 5.62
CA ILE A 139 -0.86 12.38 5.94
C ILE A 139 -1.27 12.00 7.36
N PRO A 140 -1.13 12.88 8.37
CA PRO A 140 -1.52 12.53 9.73
C PRO A 140 -3.04 12.38 9.85
N TYR A 141 -3.51 11.30 10.48
CA TYR A 141 -4.92 11.20 10.88
C TYR A 141 -5.17 12.14 12.06
N LYS A 142 -6.20 12.98 11.95
CA LYS A 142 -6.61 13.96 12.96
C LYS A 142 -8.08 13.80 13.39
N GLY A 143 -8.80 12.85 12.81
CA GLY A 143 -10.21 12.59 13.16
C GLY A 143 -11.20 13.69 12.78
N TYR A 144 -10.80 14.67 11.95
CA TYR A 144 -11.71 15.73 11.52
C TYR A 144 -12.54 15.29 10.31
N LYS A 145 -13.76 15.84 10.19
CA LYS A 145 -14.73 15.53 9.13
C LYS A 145 -14.13 15.52 7.71
N LYS A 146 -13.22 16.46 7.42
CA LYS A 146 -12.54 16.59 6.12
C LYS A 146 -11.68 15.38 5.71
N GLN A 147 -11.34 14.49 6.65
CA GLN A 147 -10.53 13.29 6.36
C GLN A 147 -11.35 12.03 6.11
N PHE A 148 -12.66 12.03 6.38
CA PHE A 148 -13.51 10.87 6.14
C PHE A 148 -13.63 10.49 4.65
N PRO A 149 -13.69 11.43 3.69
CA PRO A 149 -13.59 11.10 2.27
C PRO A 149 -12.30 10.35 1.91
N LEU A 150 -11.17 10.75 2.49
CA LEU A 150 -9.89 10.07 2.29
C LEU A 150 -9.90 8.67 2.89
N LEU A 151 -10.39 8.52 4.13
CA LEU A 151 -10.49 7.21 4.78
C LEU A 151 -11.35 6.25 3.96
N LEU A 152 -12.53 6.70 3.50
CA LEU A 152 -13.42 5.91 2.66
C LEU A 152 -12.77 5.53 1.33
N ALA A 153 -12.07 6.46 0.67
CA ALA A 153 -11.36 6.19 -0.57
C ALA A 153 -10.21 5.18 -0.37
N VAL A 154 -9.43 5.31 0.71
CA VAL A 154 -8.39 4.34 1.07
C VAL A 154 -8.99 2.95 1.26
N LEU A 155 -10.03 2.84 2.09
CA LEU A 155 -10.69 1.58 2.37
C LEU A 155 -11.24 0.91 1.10
N LYS A 156 -11.98 1.66 0.27
CA LYS A 156 -12.52 1.17 -1.01
C LYS A 156 -11.41 0.68 -1.94
N THR A 157 -10.37 1.48 -2.14
CA THR A 157 -9.24 1.12 -3.00
C THR A 157 -8.56 -0.16 -2.51
N LEU A 158 -8.29 -0.27 -1.22
CA LEU A 158 -7.63 -1.45 -0.66
C LEU A 158 -8.51 -2.71 -0.78
N LEU A 159 -9.80 -2.62 -0.45
CA LEU A 159 -10.72 -3.76 -0.59
C LEU A 159 -10.86 -4.17 -2.06
N GLN A 160 -10.99 -3.24 -3.00
CA GLN A 160 -11.03 -3.53 -4.43
C GLN A 160 -9.73 -4.18 -4.91
N SER A 161 -8.57 -3.74 -4.40
CA SER A 161 -7.28 -4.37 -4.72
C SER A 161 -7.22 -5.83 -4.23
N CYS A 162 -7.79 -6.12 -3.06
CA CYS A 162 -7.92 -7.48 -2.54
C CYS A 162 -8.82 -8.33 -3.45
N VAL A 163 -9.97 -7.80 -3.90
CA VAL A 163 -10.85 -8.52 -4.84
C VAL A 163 -10.14 -8.87 -6.15
N VAL A 164 -9.36 -7.93 -6.71
CA VAL A 164 -8.62 -8.19 -7.95
C VAL A 164 -7.55 -9.27 -7.74
N LEU A 165 -6.79 -9.21 -6.63
CA LEU A 165 -5.73 -10.17 -6.34
C LEU A 165 -6.27 -11.56 -5.98
N ASP A 166 -7.38 -11.62 -5.24
CA ASP A 166 -8.08 -12.88 -4.92
C ASP A 166 -8.58 -13.57 -6.20
N GLY A 167 -9.13 -12.81 -7.15
CA GLY A 167 -9.48 -13.32 -8.48
C GLY A 167 -8.28 -13.87 -9.27
N LEU A 168 -7.06 -13.44 -8.94
CA LEU A 168 -5.81 -13.98 -9.47
C LEU A 168 -5.22 -15.11 -8.62
N GLN A 169 -5.83 -15.47 -7.48
CA GLN A 169 -5.28 -16.39 -6.47
C GLN A 169 -3.95 -15.90 -5.87
N HIS A 170 -3.86 -14.59 -5.62
CA HIS A 170 -2.70 -13.93 -5.06
C HIS A 170 -3.08 -13.06 -3.86
N VAL A 171 -2.09 -12.76 -3.02
CA VAL A 171 -2.21 -11.90 -1.85
C VAL A 171 -1.07 -10.89 -1.83
N HIS A 172 -1.35 -9.66 -1.40
CA HIS A 172 -0.34 -8.65 -1.15
C HIS A 172 0.10 -8.72 0.32
N THR A 173 1.33 -9.14 0.60
CA THR A 173 1.78 -9.39 1.98
C THR A 173 2.40 -8.18 2.67
N ASP A 174 2.41 -7.04 1.98
CA ASP A 174 3.06 -5.80 2.43
C ASP A 174 2.14 -4.57 2.26
N ILE A 175 0.85 -4.73 2.60
CA ILE A 175 -0.10 -3.62 2.65
C ILE A 175 0.22 -2.80 3.90
N ASN A 176 0.68 -1.57 3.72
CA ASN A 176 0.97 -0.62 4.78
C ASN A 176 0.85 0.84 4.27
N PRO A 177 0.81 1.86 5.15
CA PRO A 177 0.57 3.25 4.73
C PRO A 177 1.60 3.83 3.73
N THR A 178 2.84 3.32 3.70
CA THR A 178 3.89 3.80 2.78
C THR A 178 3.68 3.34 1.34
N HIS A 179 2.82 2.33 1.13
CA HIS A 179 2.49 1.77 -0.18
C HIS A 179 1.13 2.21 -0.71
N ILE A 180 0.43 3.06 0.04
CA ILE A 180 -0.86 3.65 -0.34
C ILE A 180 -0.58 5.07 -0.82
N TYR A 181 -0.73 5.28 -2.12
CA TYR A 181 -0.45 6.55 -2.77
C TYR A 181 -1.72 7.38 -2.88
N VAL A 182 -1.61 8.68 -2.64
CA VAL A 182 -2.73 9.61 -2.57
C VAL A 182 -2.43 10.87 -3.37
N SER A 183 -3.38 11.29 -4.18
CA SER A 183 -3.42 12.61 -4.81
C SER A 183 -4.70 13.33 -4.45
N ASN A 184 -4.67 14.67 -4.45
CA ASN A 184 -5.82 15.50 -4.08
C ASN A 184 -6.41 15.15 -2.70
N TYR A 185 -5.56 14.82 -1.71
CA TYR A 185 -6.00 14.30 -0.40
C TYR A 185 -6.83 15.29 0.43
N ASN A 186 -6.71 16.60 0.15
CA ASN A 186 -7.51 17.67 0.77
C ASN A 186 -8.84 17.94 0.06
N SER A 187 -9.14 17.22 -1.03
CA SER A 187 -10.39 17.38 -1.78
C SER A 187 -11.47 16.43 -1.27
N ASN A 188 -12.71 16.64 -1.70
CA ASN A 188 -13.80 15.70 -1.45
C ASN A 188 -13.66 14.41 -2.27
N ASN A 189 -12.81 14.38 -3.30
CA ASN A 189 -12.61 13.25 -4.20
C ASN A 189 -11.12 12.87 -4.27
N PRO A 190 -10.52 12.42 -3.16
CA PRO A 190 -9.14 12.00 -3.15
C PRO A 190 -8.95 10.78 -4.04
N ILE A 191 -7.84 10.76 -4.78
CA ILE A 191 -7.47 9.63 -5.63
C ILE A 191 -6.51 8.76 -4.82
N VAL A 192 -6.88 7.51 -4.57
CA VAL A 192 -6.08 6.57 -3.78
C VAL A 192 -5.76 5.33 -4.61
N LYS A 193 -4.49 4.92 -4.59
CA LYS A 193 -3.99 3.75 -5.32
C LYS A 193 -3.00 2.94 -4.49
N LEU A 194 -3.12 1.62 -4.53
CA LEU A 194 -2.11 0.71 -4.00
C LEU A 194 -0.95 0.58 -4.99
N GLY A 195 0.28 0.64 -4.50
CA GLY A 195 1.49 0.37 -5.29
C GLY A 195 2.37 -0.69 -4.68
N SER A 196 3.64 -0.74 -5.10
CA SER A 196 4.66 -1.66 -4.57
C SER A 196 4.31 -3.16 -4.65
N LEU A 197 3.90 -3.63 -5.84
CA LEU A 197 3.47 -5.01 -6.07
C LEU A 197 4.60 -6.07 -6.03
N GLY A 198 5.77 -5.72 -5.49
CA GLY A 198 6.91 -6.63 -5.41
C GLY A 198 6.77 -7.73 -4.36
N ASN A 199 5.87 -7.56 -3.41
CA ASN A 199 5.53 -8.52 -2.36
C ASN A 199 4.11 -9.09 -2.57
N VAL A 200 3.70 -9.25 -3.83
CA VAL A 200 2.52 -10.04 -4.18
C VAL A 200 2.95 -11.48 -4.42
N HIS A 201 2.24 -12.42 -3.81
CA HIS A 201 2.55 -13.84 -3.82
C HIS A 201 1.30 -14.68 -4.04
N PRO A 202 1.44 -15.92 -4.57
CA PRO A 202 0.32 -16.86 -4.62
C PRO A 202 -0.29 -17.05 -3.23
N THR A 203 -1.61 -17.18 -3.16
CA THR A 203 -2.31 -17.54 -1.92
C THR A 203 -1.80 -18.90 -1.42
N GLY A 204 -1.69 -19.08 -0.09
CA GLY A 204 -1.13 -20.30 0.48
C GLY A 204 0.39 -20.39 0.43
N SER A 205 1.09 -19.29 0.08
CA SER A 205 2.55 -19.23 0.15
C SER A 205 3.03 -18.79 1.55
N ASN A 206 4.29 -19.10 1.86
CA ASN A 206 4.94 -18.81 3.15
C ASN A 206 5.80 -17.52 3.24
N PRO A 207 5.56 -16.43 2.49
CA PRO A 207 6.27 -15.19 2.76
C PRO A 207 5.70 -14.58 4.05
N PRO A 208 6.55 -14.28 5.05
CA PRO A 208 6.10 -13.52 6.20
C PRO A 208 5.63 -12.15 5.71
N GLY A 209 4.37 -11.81 5.93
CA GLY A 209 3.88 -10.46 5.70
C GLY A 209 4.53 -9.44 6.64
N GLU A 210 4.33 -8.16 6.38
CA GLU A 210 4.84 -7.07 7.25
C GLU A 210 4.37 -7.30 8.69
N VAL A 211 5.33 -7.34 9.63
CA VAL A 211 5.08 -7.87 10.99
C VAL A 211 4.01 -7.07 11.73
N THR A 212 3.90 -5.77 11.49
CA THR A 212 2.95 -4.88 12.17
C THR A 212 1.52 -5.01 11.67
N THR A 213 1.33 -5.39 10.41
CA THR A 213 0.01 -5.54 9.80
C THR A 213 -0.37 -7.01 9.64
N ARG A 214 0.46 -7.91 10.17
CA ARG A 214 0.30 -9.36 10.11
C ARG A 214 -0.97 -9.81 10.82
N ALA A 215 -1.63 -10.81 10.24
CA ALA A 215 -2.84 -11.40 10.82
C ALA A 215 -2.48 -12.38 11.96
N PRO A 216 -3.36 -12.59 12.95
CA PRO A 216 -3.12 -13.46 14.09
C PRO A 216 -2.63 -14.85 13.68
N GLU A 217 -3.30 -15.47 12.70
CA GLU A 217 -2.97 -16.80 12.20
C GLU A 217 -1.55 -16.87 11.60
N THR A 218 -1.13 -15.83 10.88
CA THR A 218 0.17 -15.77 10.22
C THR A 218 1.35 -15.56 11.18
N HIS A 219 1.09 -15.25 12.47
CA HIS A 219 2.13 -15.28 13.50
C HIS A 219 2.53 -16.72 13.90
N PHE A 220 1.67 -17.70 13.64
CA PHE A 220 1.91 -19.12 13.93
C PHE A 220 2.38 -19.92 12.71
N TYR A 221 3.06 -19.26 11.78
CA TYR A 221 3.58 -19.86 10.53
C TYR A 221 2.48 -20.38 9.59
N GLU A 222 1.24 -19.93 9.74
CA GLU A 222 0.21 -20.16 8.73
C GLU A 222 0.47 -19.32 7.48
N PHE A 223 0.04 -19.85 6.34
CA PHE A 223 0.20 -19.21 5.05
C PHE A 223 -0.59 -17.90 4.95
N CYS A 224 -0.11 -16.96 4.13
CA CYS A 224 -0.90 -15.79 3.79
C CYS A 224 -2.04 -16.19 2.83
N THR A 225 -3.26 -15.78 3.18
CA THR A 225 -4.51 -16.04 2.44
C THR A 225 -5.27 -14.74 2.21
N SER A 226 -6.36 -14.79 1.45
CA SER A 226 -7.23 -13.64 1.21
C SER A 226 -7.80 -13.08 2.52
N ALA A 227 -8.03 -13.94 3.53
CA ALA A 227 -8.43 -13.52 4.87
C ALA A 227 -7.31 -12.72 5.56
N SER A 228 -6.07 -13.19 5.54
CA SER A 228 -4.96 -12.46 6.18
C SER A 228 -4.63 -11.14 5.47
N GLN A 229 -4.85 -11.08 4.15
CA GLN A 229 -4.78 -9.84 3.40
C GLN A 229 -5.85 -8.83 3.84
N LEU A 230 -7.09 -9.27 4.04
CA LEU A 230 -8.16 -8.40 4.55
C LEU A 230 -7.84 -7.87 5.96
N TRP A 231 -7.28 -8.71 6.83
CA TRP A 231 -6.79 -8.26 8.14
C TRP A 231 -5.74 -7.16 7.98
N SER A 232 -4.80 -7.32 7.04
CA SER A 232 -3.74 -6.34 6.79
C SER A 232 -4.30 -4.97 6.37
N VAL A 233 -5.45 -4.93 5.68
CA VAL A 233 -6.18 -3.69 5.37
C VAL A 233 -6.67 -3.01 6.65
N GLY A 234 -7.35 -3.75 7.53
CA GLY A 234 -7.82 -3.24 8.82
C GLY A 234 -6.67 -2.76 9.71
N ALA A 235 -5.61 -3.55 9.84
CA ALA A 235 -4.41 -3.21 10.60
C ALA A 235 -3.68 -1.98 10.03
N THR A 236 -3.66 -1.82 8.71
CA THR A 236 -3.10 -0.63 8.05
C THR A 236 -3.86 0.63 8.41
N LEU A 237 -5.20 0.60 8.37
CA LEU A 237 -6.04 1.73 8.77
C LEU A 237 -5.90 2.02 10.26
N LEU A 238 -5.86 1.00 11.11
CA LEU A 238 -5.63 1.18 12.55
C LEU A 238 -4.28 1.84 12.83
N SER A 239 -3.23 1.42 12.11
CA SER A 239 -1.88 2.01 12.20
C SER A 239 -1.85 3.45 11.69
N TRP A 240 -2.69 3.80 10.72
CA TRP A 240 -2.80 5.17 10.25
C TRP A 240 -3.55 6.06 11.25
N ILE A 241 -4.65 5.56 11.84
CA ILE A 241 -5.44 6.25 12.86
C ILE A 241 -4.62 6.51 14.13
N ASN A 242 -3.89 5.48 14.58
CA ASN A 242 -2.99 5.59 15.71
C ASN A 242 -1.70 4.79 15.43
N PRO A 243 -0.62 5.47 15.00
CA PRO A 243 0.65 4.84 14.70
C PRO A 243 1.25 4.04 15.85
N PHE A 244 0.90 4.33 17.11
CA PHE A 244 1.48 3.66 18.27
C PHE A 244 0.88 2.28 18.54
N LEU A 245 -0.33 1.99 18.06
CA LEU A 245 -1.01 0.73 18.38
C LEU A 245 -0.23 -0.47 17.86
N LEU A 246 0.13 -0.48 16.58
CA LEU A 246 0.73 -1.66 15.93
C LEU A 246 2.22 -1.50 15.57
N ASN A 247 2.85 -0.33 15.81
CA ASN A 247 4.27 -0.16 15.50
C ASN A 247 5.22 -0.87 16.49
N TYR A 248 6.51 -0.89 16.15
CA TYR A 248 7.59 -1.45 16.98
C TYR A 248 8.67 -0.40 17.33
N ALA A 249 8.35 0.90 17.31
CA ALA A 249 9.34 1.97 17.50
C ALA A 249 10.07 1.94 18.86
N ARG A 250 9.51 1.22 19.85
CA ARG A 250 10.08 1.03 21.19
C ARG A 250 10.59 -0.41 21.43
N CYS A 251 10.76 -1.20 20.37
CA CYS A 251 11.25 -2.56 20.48
C CYS A 251 12.76 -2.57 20.75
N PRO A 252 13.24 -3.19 21.84
CA PRO A 252 14.67 -3.16 22.20
C PRO A 252 15.56 -3.82 21.14
N THR A 253 15.10 -4.93 20.57
CA THR A 253 15.83 -5.66 19.53
C THR A 253 14.90 -6.14 18.41
N PRO A 254 15.40 -6.36 17.18
CA PRO A 254 14.60 -6.88 16.07
C PRO A 254 13.93 -8.24 16.34
N GLU A 255 14.58 -9.10 17.12
CA GLU A 255 14.11 -10.46 17.44
C GLU A 255 12.84 -10.44 18.31
N MET A 256 12.64 -9.36 19.08
CA MET A 256 11.46 -9.17 19.93
C MET A 256 10.25 -8.62 19.16
N ILE A 257 10.42 -8.13 17.92
CA ILE A 257 9.34 -7.48 17.17
C ILE A 257 8.10 -8.39 17.04
N PRO A 258 8.22 -9.68 16.65
CA PRO A 258 7.05 -10.56 16.57
C PRO A 258 6.33 -10.71 17.91
N ALA A 259 7.07 -10.94 19.01
CA ALA A 259 6.50 -11.10 20.35
C ALA A 259 5.79 -9.82 20.82
N LEU A 260 6.37 -8.65 20.55
CA LEU A 260 5.74 -7.36 20.85
C LEU A 260 4.46 -7.15 20.05
N CYS A 261 4.47 -7.42 18.74
CA CYS A 261 3.27 -7.33 17.89
C CYS A 261 2.17 -8.27 18.38
N MET A 262 2.50 -9.53 18.70
CA MET A 262 1.53 -10.48 19.26
C MET A 262 0.98 -10.02 20.61
N SER A 263 1.83 -9.46 21.49
CA SER A 263 1.39 -8.92 22.78
C SER A 263 0.41 -7.76 22.61
N LYS A 264 0.67 -6.85 21.68
CA LYS A 264 -0.24 -5.74 21.34
C LYS A 264 -1.56 -6.24 20.77
N LEU A 265 -1.52 -7.22 19.88
CA LEU A 265 -2.73 -7.87 19.36
C LEU A 265 -3.52 -8.56 20.47
N LYS A 266 -2.86 -9.25 21.40
CA LYS A 266 -3.51 -9.88 22.57
C LYS A 266 -4.18 -8.86 23.50
N ARG A 267 -3.63 -7.65 23.62
CA ARG A 267 -4.26 -6.55 24.36
C ARG A 267 -5.51 -6.01 23.65
N LEU A 268 -5.44 -5.84 22.33
CA LEU A 268 -6.59 -5.41 21.51
C LEU A 268 -7.69 -6.49 21.47
N PHE A 269 -7.32 -7.76 21.42
CA PHE A 269 -8.21 -8.91 21.29
C PHE A 269 -7.94 -9.93 22.41
N PRO A 270 -8.44 -9.69 23.64
CA PRO A 270 -8.18 -10.54 24.80
C PRO A 270 -8.61 -12.00 24.63
N GLU A 271 -9.59 -12.26 23.76
CA GLU A 271 -10.09 -13.59 23.40
C GLU A 271 -9.15 -14.38 22.48
N TRP A 272 -8.16 -13.72 21.85
CA TRP A 272 -7.24 -14.40 20.95
C TRP A 272 -6.36 -15.41 21.71
N TYR A 273 -6.54 -16.69 21.41
CA TYR A 273 -5.71 -17.74 21.99
C TYR A 273 -4.33 -17.77 21.34
N ILE A 274 -3.30 -17.64 22.16
CA ILE A 274 -1.90 -17.86 21.78
C ILE A 274 -1.52 -19.22 22.36
N PRO A 275 -1.21 -20.23 21.52
CA PRO A 275 -0.71 -21.52 21.98
C PRO A 275 0.45 -21.36 22.96
N ASP A 276 0.52 -22.25 23.94
CA ASP A 276 1.44 -22.16 25.10
C ASP A 276 2.85 -21.73 24.65
N PRO A 277 3.37 -20.58 25.14
CA PRO A 277 4.56 -19.93 24.62
C PRO A 277 5.86 -20.64 25.00
N GLY A 278 5.92 -21.99 24.97
CA GLY A 278 7.10 -22.81 25.29
C GLY A 278 8.37 -22.47 24.48
N GLN A 279 8.33 -21.47 23.59
CA GLN A 279 9.45 -20.90 22.85
C GLN A 279 9.41 -19.36 22.70
N LEU A 280 8.40 -18.67 23.23
CA LEU A 280 8.25 -17.23 23.10
C LEU A 280 8.44 -16.60 24.48
N GLU A 281 9.63 -16.05 24.74
CA GLU A 281 9.95 -15.30 25.97
C GLU A 281 9.13 -14.00 26.07
N LEU A 282 7.80 -14.08 26.14
CA LEU A 282 6.91 -12.93 26.39
C LEU A 282 7.26 -12.24 27.72
N ASN A 283 7.82 -12.98 28.67
CA ASN A 283 8.24 -12.47 29.98
C ASN A 283 9.39 -11.45 29.91
N ASN A 284 10.11 -11.35 28.79
CA ASN A 284 11.17 -10.34 28.60
C ASN A 284 10.67 -9.07 27.86
N VAL A 285 9.42 -9.03 27.39
CA VAL A 285 8.79 -7.84 26.77
C VAL A 285 8.36 -6.80 27.84
N VAL A 286 8.58 -7.10 29.13
CA VAL A 286 8.02 -6.52 30.38
C VAL A 286 8.42 -5.05 30.68
N LYS A 287 8.83 -4.25 29.70
CA LYS A 287 8.96 -2.79 29.88
C LYS A 287 8.36 -1.94 28.75
N VAL A 288 7.71 -2.55 27.77
CA VAL A 288 6.93 -1.79 26.79
C VAL A 288 5.55 -1.53 27.41
N ASP A 289 5.12 -0.27 27.37
CA ASP A 289 3.86 0.23 27.93
C ASP A 289 2.62 -0.35 27.19
N LEU A 290 2.37 -1.64 27.43
CA LEU A 290 1.22 -2.38 26.93
C LEU A 290 -0.07 -2.06 27.71
N ASP A 291 0.08 -1.46 28.89
CA ASP A 291 -1.03 -1.07 29.76
C ASP A 291 -1.84 0.07 29.14
N CYS A 292 -1.21 0.90 28.31
CA CYS A 292 -1.89 1.93 27.51
C CYS A 292 -2.75 1.39 26.37
N ILE A 293 -2.73 0.08 26.07
CA ILE A 293 -3.56 -0.53 25.02
C ILE A 293 -4.79 -1.17 25.67
N ALA A 294 -5.96 -0.63 25.34
CA ALA A 294 -7.26 -1.16 25.73
C ALA A 294 -7.78 -2.19 24.71
N PRO A 295 -8.81 -2.98 25.04
CA PRO A 295 -9.52 -3.81 24.07
C PRO A 295 -10.02 -3.00 22.87
N PHE A 296 -10.11 -3.64 21.70
CA PHE A 296 -10.26 -3.02 20.39
C PHE A 296 -11.35 -1.93 20.30
N GLU A 297 -12.59 -2.24 20.70
CA GLU A 297 -13.70 -1.28 20.64
C GLU A 297 -13.50 -0.10 21.61
N THR A 298 -13.06 -0.38 22.84
CA THR A 298 -12.73 0.63 23.85
C THR A 298 -11.60 1.53 23.37
N GLN A 299 -10.60 0.95 22.70
CA GLN A 299 -9.44 1.66 22.16
C GLN A 299 -9.84 2.60 21.02
N LEU A 300 -10.73 2.21 20.12
CA LEU A 300 -11.21 3.08 19.05
C LEU A 300 -12.14 4.18 19.58
N THR A 301 -12.97 3.84 20.57
CA THR A 301 -13.85 4.81 21.25
C THR A 301 -13.03 5.89 21.97
N SER A 302 -11.96 5.51 22.68
CA SER A 302 -11.09 6.47 23.37
C SER A 302 -10.32 7.39 22.41
N LEU A 303 -10.10 6.95 21.17
CA LEU A 303 -9.52 7.74 20.09
C LEU A 303 -10.55 8.64 19.38
N GLY A 304 -11.82 8.61 19.80
CA GLY A 304 -12.90 9.38 19.16
C GLY A 304 -13.19 8.94 17.73
N VAL A 305 -12.89 7.68 17.38
CA VAL A 305 -13.18 7.13 16.05
C VAL A 305 -14.70 6.93 15.91
N PRO A 306 -15.34 7.49 14.86
CA PRO A 306 -16.76 7.29 14.62
C PRO A 306 -17.17 5.82 14.57
N ARG A 307 -18.36 5.53 15.06
CA ARG A 307 -18.88 4.16 15.14
C ARG A 307 -18.90 3.47 13.78
N GLU A 308 -19.25 4.17 12.71
CA GLU A 308 -19.32 3.63 11.36
C GLU A 308 -17.96 3.16 10.84
N ILE A 309 -16.87 3.82 11.25
CA ILE A 309 -15.50 3.38 10.94
C ILE A 309 -15.15 2.17 11.80
N THR A 310 -15.47 2.23 13.10
CA THR A 310 -15.23 1.13 14.05
C THR A 310 -15.93 -0.16 13.62
N ASP A 311 -17.21 -0.09 13.21
CA ASP A 311 -18.01 -1.23 12.76
C ASP A 311 -17.34 -1.93 11.55
N VAL A 312 -16.84 -1.16 10.58
CA VAL A 312 -16.16 -1.73 9.40
C VAL A 312 -14.79 -2.33 9.75
N LEU A 313 -14.02 -1.68 10.64
CA LEU A 313 -12.75 -2.25 11.10
C LEU A 313 -12.98 -3.54 11.90
N ALA A 314 -13.99 -3.59 12.76
CA ALA A 314 -14.36 -4.79 13.51
C ALA A 314 -14.74 -5.95 12.58
N LEU A 315 -15.46 -5.66 11.49
CA LEU A 315 -15.82 -6.65 10.47
C LEU A 315 -14.59 -7.26 9.77
N MET A 316 -13.55 -6.46 9.51
CA MET A 316 -12.32 -6.93 8.85
C MET A 316 -11.34 -7.60 9.82
N MET A 317 -11.33 -7.17 11.08
CA MET A 317 -10.36 -7.60 12.11
C MET A 317 -10.91 -8.73 13.00
N ILE A 318 -11.63 -9.68 12.40
CA ILE A 318 -12.06 -10.90 13.07
C ILE A 318 -10.86 -11.83 13.24
N ILE A 319 -10.60 -12.30 14.48
CA ILE A 319 -9.46 -13.16 14.83
C ILE A 319 -9.48 -14.48 14.07
N ASP A 320 -10.64 -15.16 14.04
CA ASP A 320 -10.79 -16.44 13.33
C ASP A 320 -10.85 -16.19 11.81
N PRO A 321 -9.82 -16.59 11.03
CA PRO A 321 -9.78 -16.32 9.60
C PRO A 321 -10.92 -17.01 8.84
N LYS A 322 -11.53 -18.07 9.38
CA LYS A 322 -12.67 -18.78 8.75
C LYS A 322 -13.99 -18.02 8.90
N LYS A 323 -14.08 -17.13 9.90
CA LYS A 323 -15.25 -16.26 10.13
C LYS A 323 -15.07 -14.88 9.51
N ARG A 324 -13.84 -14.54 9.11
CA ARG A 324 -13.52 -13.27 8.48
C ARG A 324 -14.15 -13.26 7.07
N PRO A 325 -14.93 -12.23 6.70
CA PRO A 325 -15.53 -12.15 5.38
C PRO A 325 -14.45 -11.98 4.30
N SER A 326 -14.84 -12.15 3.04
CA SER A 326 -14.04 -11.73 1.90
C SER A 326 -14.08 -10.21 1.73
N ALA A 327 -13.08 -9.64 1.03
CA ALA A 327 -13.06 -8.22 0.72
C ALA A 327 -14.28 -7.76 -0.09
N LYS A 328 -14.83 -8.64 -0.93
CA LYS A 328 -16.06 -8.40 -1.69
C LYS A 328 -17.27 -8.28 -0.76
N GLU A 329 -17.42 -9.21 0.18
CA GLU A 329 -18.51 -9.17 1.16
C GLU A 329 -18.42 -7.93 2.05
N VAL A 330 -17.22 -7.47 2.42
CA VAL A 330 -17.05 -6.19 3.15
C VAL A 330 -17.52 -5.00 2.31
N LEU A 331 -17.15 -4.92 1.03
CA LEU A 331 -17.61 -3.85 0.13
C LEU A 331 -19.14 -3.82 0.00
N GLU A 332 -19.78 -5.00 0.02
CA GLU A 332 -21.23 -5.15 -0.12
C GLU A 332 -21.98 -5.09 1.22
N SER A 333 -21.27 -5.01 2.34
CA SER A 333 -21.81 -5.10 3.70
C SER A 333 -22.72 -3.93 4.09
N ARG A 334 -23.50 -4.12 5.16
CA ARG A 334 -24.31 -3.06 5.76
C ARG A 334 -23.44 -1.98 6.40
N GLU A 335 -22.33 -2.39 7.01
CA GLU A 335 -21.34 -1.56 7.69
C GLU A 335 -20.72 -0.58 6.70
N MET A 336 -20.31 -1.06 5.51
CA MET A 336 -19.76 -0.21 4.47
C MET A 336 -20.77 0.83 3.96
N ARG A 337 -22.02 0.43 3.73
CA ARG A 337 -23.09 1.37 3.31
C ARG A 337 -23.43 2.42 4.38
N LYS A 338 -23.31 2.08 5.67
CA LYS A 338 -23.47 3.07 6.75
C LYS A 338 -22.32 4.08 6.72
N LEU A 339 -21.08 3.61 6.57
CA LEU A 339 -19.91 4.47 6.46
C LEU A 339 -20.00 5.42 5.27
N GLU A 340 -20.44 4.93 4.11
CA GLU A 340 -20.66 5.76 2.92
C GLU A 340 -21.66 6.89 3.17
N ARG A 341 -22.82 6.58 3.76
CA ARG A 341 -23.83 7.59 4.12
C ARG A 341 -23.31 8.59 5.14
N PHE A 342 -22.63 8.10 6.18
CA PHE A 342 -22.01 8.96 7.18
C PHE A 342 -21.03 9.95 6.55
N VAL A 343 -20.15 9.49 5.64
CA VAL A 343 -19.19 10.36 4.95
C VAL A 343 -19.90 11.40 4.08
N GLU A 344 -21.00 11.03 3.41
CA GLU A 344 -21.79 11.96 2.60
C GLU A 344 -22.46 13.03 3.44
N GLU A 345 -23.12 12.64 4.54
CA GLU A 345 -23.74 13.58 5.49
C GLU A 345 -22.72 14.57 6.09
N GLN A 346 -21.47 14.13 6.32
CA GLN A 346 -20.42 15.03 6.80
C GLN A 346 -19.94 16.04 5.74
N ARG A 347 -20.21 15.81 4.45
CA ARG A 347 -19.89 16.75 3.36
C ARG A 347 -20.91 17.88 3.29
N GLU A 348 -22.20 17.54 3.36
CA GLU A 348 -23.30 18.50 3.25
C GLU A 348 -23.29 19.54 4.38
N VAL A 349 -23.01 19.11 5.61
CA VAL A 349 -22.92 20.04 6.77
C VAL A 349 -21.75 21.03 6.63
N GLY A 350 -20.74 20.74 5.80
CA GLY A 350 -19.57 21.59 5.60
C GLY A 350 -19.76 22.69 4.56
N SER A 351 -20.75 22.60 3.66
CA SER A 351 -20.99 23.62 2.62
C SER A 351 -21.80 24.80 3.12
N ASP A 352 -22.66 24.59 4.13
CA ASP A 352 -23.60 25.63 4.60
C ASP A 352 -22.99 26.62 5.59
N ALA A 353 -21.76 26.38 6.06
CA ALA A 353 -21.04 27.28 6.98
C ALA A 353 -20.30 28.44 6.29
N LEU A 354 -20.48 28.63 4.97
CA LEU A 354 -19.94 29.74 4.18
C LEU A 354 -21.05 30.65 3.64
N HIS A 355 -21.93 31.14 4.52
CA HIS A 355 -22.70 32.36 4.21
C HIS A 355 -21.89 33.59 4.67
N PRO A 356 -21.80 34.66 3.86
CA PRO A 356 -20.90 35.76 4.13
C PRO A 356 -21.40 36.54 5.34
N LEU A 357 -20.47 36.85 6.24
CA LEU A 357 -20.58 38.05 7.06
C LEU A 357 -20.78 39.21 6.10
N VAL A 358 -22.04 39.63 5.94
CA VAL A 358 -22.42 40.92 5.41
C VAL A 358 -21.77 41.93 6.34
N LEU A 359 -20.73 42.59 5.84
CA LEU A 359 -20.18 43.80 6.44
C LEU A 359 -21.22 44.89 6.25
N ASP A 360 -21.90 45.26 7.33
CA ASP A 360 -22.52 46.58 7.47
C ASP A 360 -21.49 47.57 8.05
#